data_AF-A0A452CBZ4-F1
#
_entry.id   AF-A0A452CBZ4-F1
#
_cell.length_a   1.000
_cell.length_b   1.000
_cell.length_c   1.000
_cell.angle_alpha   90.00
_cell.angle_beta   90.00
_cell.angle_gamma   90.00
#
_symmetry.space_group_name_H-M   'P 1'
#
loop_
_entity.id
_entity.type
_entity.pdbx_description
1 polymer ?
#
loop_
_entity_poly.entity_id
_entity_poly.type
_entity_poly.pdbx_seq_one_letter_code
_entity_poly.pdbx_strand_id
1 'polypeptide(L)'
;MEPREVKDRILENISLSVKKLQSYFAACEDETPAIRNHDKVLQRLCEHLDHALLYGLQDLSSGYWVLVVHFTRREAIRQIEVLQHVATNLGRSRAWLYLALNENSLESYLRLFQENLGLLHKYYVK
;
A
#
# COMPACT_ATOMS: atom_id res chain seq x y z
N MET A 1 14.67 -2.58 -19.89
CA MET A 1 14.83 -1.82 -18.64
C MET A 1 15.24 -2.83 -17.60
N GLU A 2 16.43 -2.66 -17.03
CA GLU A 2 16.99 -3.59 -16.06
C GLU A 2 16.12 -3.60 -14.79
N PRO A 3 15.99 -4.74 -14.08
CA PRO A 3 15.19 -4.83 -12.85
C PRO A 3 15.54 -3.77 -11.80
N ARG A 4 16.80 -3.32 -11.76
CA ARG A 4 17.26 -2.24 -10.87
C ARG A 4 16.64 -0.89 -11.24
N GLU A 5 16.63 -0.54 -12.52
CA GLU A 5 16.05 0.72 -13.00
C GLU A 5 14.55 0.82 -12.70
N VAL A 6 13.84 -0.31 -12.75
CA VAL A 6 12.40 -0.37 -12.40
C VAL A 6 12.19 -0.13 -10.91
N LYS A 7 12.98 -0.79 -10.05
CA LYS A 7 12.93 -0.59 -8.59
C LYS A 7 13.21 0.87 -8.21
N ASP A 8 14.25 1.46 -8.80
CA ASP A 8 14.63 2.85 -8.56
C ASP A 8 13.50 3.81 -8.97
N ARG A 9 12.86 3.56 -10.13
CA ARG A 9 11.73 4.37 -10.59
C ARG A 9 10.52 4.26 -9.67
N ILE A 10 10.19 3.07 -9.18
CA ILE A 10 9.09 2.87 -8.23
C ILE A 10 9.35 3.68 -6.95
N LEU A 11 10.55 3.58 -6.39
CA LEU A 11 10.92 4.32 -5.19
C LEU A 11 10.91 5.84 -5.41
N GLU A 12 11.41 6.31 -6.56
CA GLU A 12 11.36 7.71 -6.95
C GLU A 12 9.92 8.23 -7.03
N ASN A 13 9.02 7.48 -7.67
CA ASN A 13 7.62 7.87 -7.81
C ASN A 13 6.87 7.94 -6.47
N ILE A 14 7.14 6.99 -5.55
CA ILE A 14 6.61 7.05 -4.18
C ILE A 14 7.15 8.31 -3.48
N SER A 15 8.45 8.55 -3.54
CA SER A 15 9.10 9.71 -2.91
C SER A 15 8.51 11.03 -3.39
N LEU A 16 8.34 11.19 -4.71
CA LEU A 16 7.72 12.37 -5.31
C LEU A 16 6.26 12.53 -4.88
N SER A 17 5.50 11.45 -4.79
CA SER A 17 4.10 11.48 -4.37
C SER A 17 3.94 11.86 -2.90
N VAL A 18 4.79 11.31 -2.02
CA VAL A 18 4.84 11.68 -0.60
C VAL A 18 5.19 13.16 -0.43
N LYS A 19 6.24 13.64 -1.12
CA LYS A 19 6.63 15.06 -1.08
C LYS A 19 5.49 15.97 -1.55
N LYS A 20 4.82 15.61 -2.63
CA LYS A 20 3.69 16.38 -3.16
C LYS A 20 2.53 16.43 -2.17
N LEU A 21 2.24 15.32 -1.49
CA LEU A 21 1.23 15.26 -0.44
C LEU A 21 1.63 16.16 0.73
N GLN A 22 2.87 16.07 1.21
CA GLN A 22 3.39 16.93 2.27
C GLN A 22 3.35 18.42 1.90
N SER A 23 3.73 18.79 0.68
CA SER A 23 3.64 20.18 0.20
C SER A 23 2.20 20.67 0.13
N TYR A 24 1.25 19.82 -0.25
CA TYR A 24 -0.17 20.15 -0.23
C TYR A 24 -0.65 20.48 1.18
N PHE A 25 -0.26 19.68 2.18
CA PHE A 25 -0.56 19.97 3.58
C PHE A 25 0.09 21.25 4.08
N ALA A 26 1.36 21.46 3.74
CA ALA A 26 2.11 22.64 4.20
C ALA A 26 1.59 23.96 3.59
N ALA A 27 0.91 23.89 2.44
CA ALA A 27 0.32 25.06 1.79
C ALA A 27 -1.05 25.47 2.38
N CYS A 28 -1.64 24.66 3.28
CA CYS A 28 -2.86 25.01 3.99
C CYS A 28 -2.48 25.68 5.32
N GLU A 29 -2.53 27.01 5.35
CA GLU A 29 -2.00 27.83 6.46
C GLU A 29 -2.88 27.80 7.73
N ASP A 30 -4.19 27.55 7.64
CA ASP A 30 -5.12 27.76 8.76
C ASP A 30 -5.88 26.50 9.26
N GLU A 31 -5.99 25.43 8.46
CA GLU A 31 -6.62 24.16 8.88
C GLU A 31 -5.97 22.97 8.17
N THR A 32 -5.73 21.86 8.89
CA THR A 32 -5.28 20.61 8.28
C THR A 32 -6.33 20.15 7.27
N PRO A 33 -6.07 20.15 5.95
CA PRO A 33 -7.08 19.81 4.98
C PRO A 33 -7.55 18.37 5.23
N ALA A 34 -8.85 18.19 5.39
CA ALA A 34 -9.42 16.86 5.50
C ALA A 34 -9.14 16.10 4.19
N ILE A 35 -8.30 15.05 4.26
CA ILE A 35 -8.07 14.16 3.12
C ILE A 35 -9.38 13.48 2.78
N ARG A 36 -9.78 13.56 1.51
CA ARG A 36 -10.95 12.86 0.98
C ARG A 36 -10.52 11.88 -0.11
N ASN A 37 -11.35 10.86 -0.32
CA ASN A 37 -11.09 9.82 -1.32
C ASN A 37 -10.99 10.33 -2.77
N HIS A 38 -11.41 11.57 -3.04
CA HIS A 38 -11.30 12.22 -4.35
C HIS A 38 -10.03 13.07 -4.54
N ASP A 39 -9.19 13.18 -3.52
CA ASP A 39 -7.95 13.95 -3.64
C ASP A 39 -6.96 13.23 -4.55
N LYS A 40 -6.74 13.81 -5.74
CA LYS A 40 -5.82 13.25 -6.75
C LYS A 40 -4.41 13.02 -6.22
N VAL A 41 -3.98 13.81 -5.23
CA VAL A 41 -2.66 13.67 -4.63
C VAL A 41 -2.58 12.40 -3.77
N LEU A 42 -3.63 12.10 -3.02
CA LEU A 42 -3.74 10.86 -2.24
C LEU A 42 -3.87 9.64 -3.16
N GLN A 43 -4.73 9.72 -4.17
CA GLN A 43 -4.93 8.63 -5.14
C GLN A 43 -3.61 8.23 -5.80
N ARG A 44 -2.81 9.21 -6.22
CA ARG A 44 -1.46 8.94 -6.78
C ARG A 44 -0.55 8.25 -5.80
N LEU A 45 -0.50 8.67 -4.54
CA LEU A 45 0.33 7.98 -3.54
C LEU A 45 -0.11 6.52 -3.38
N CYS A 46 -1.43 6.29 -3.26
CA CYS A 46 -1.98 4.95 -3.11
C CYS A 46 -1.68 4.08 -4.35
N GLU A 47 -1.79 4.62 -5.56
CA GLU A 47 -1.43 3.92 -6.79
C GLU A 47 0.05 3.51 -6.80
N HIS A 48 0.97 4.40 -6.43
CA HIS A 48 2.39 4.06 -6.40
C HIS A 48 2.73 3.02 -5.34
N LEU A 49 2.07 3.07 -4.19
CA LEU A 49 2.21 2.04 -3.15
C LEU A 49 1.63 0.70 -3.60
N ASP A 50 0.45 0.69 -4.25
CA ASP A 50 -0.16 -0.51 -4.83
C ASP A 50 0.77 -1.16 -5.85
N HIS A 51 1.34 -0.36 -6.77
CA HIS A 51 2.32 -0.85 -7.75
C HIS A 51 3.57 -1.42 -7.10
N ALA A 52 4.08 -0.78 -6.04
CA ALA A 52 5.26 -1.27 -5.33
C ALA A 52 5.00 -2.60 -4.61
N LEU A 53 3.83 -2.75 -3.99
CA LEU A 53 3.42 -3.98 -3.35
C LEU A 53 3.09 -5.08 -4.36
N LEU A 54 2.64 -4.76 -5.57
CA LEU A 54 2.43 -5.75 -6.63
C LEU A 54 3.72 -6.13 -7.36
N TYR A 55 4.74 -5.29 -7.31
CA TYR A 55 5.99 -5.51 -8.02
C TYR A 55 6.70 -6.78 -7.53
N GLY A 56 6.91 -7.72 -8.44
CA GLY A 56 7.55 -9.00 -8.14
C GLY A 56 6.64 -10.02 -7.46
N LEU A 57 5.36 -9.75 -7.27
CA LEU A 57 4.43 -10.75 -6.74
C LEU A 57 4.24 -11.89 -7.76
N GLN A 58 4.34 -13.15 -7.29
CA GLN A 58 4.26 -14.34 -8.15
C GLN A 58 2.84 -14.56 -8.72
N ASP A 59 1.80 -14.31 -7.92
CA ASP A 59 0.40 -14.42 -8.34
C ASP A 59 -0.32 -13.08 -8.18
N LEU A 60 -0.40 -12.34 -9.29
CA LEU A 60 -1.09 -11.05 -9.34
C LEU A 60 -2.60 -11.17 -9.10
N SER A 61 -3.23 -12.30 -9.44
CA SER A 61 -4.68 -12.47 -9.27
C SER A 61 -5.08 -12.53 -7.79
N SER A 62 -4.21 -13.11 -6.97
CA SER A 62 -4.33 -13.13 -5.52
C SER A 62 -3.98 -11.80 -4.86
N GLY A 63 -3.29 -10.89 -5.55
CA GLY A 63 -2.77 -9.67 -4.95
C GLY A 63 -1.85 -9.94 -3.76
N TYR A 64 -1.42 -8.89 -3.06
CA TYR A 64 -0.63 -9.05 -1.83
C TYR A 64 -1.48 -9.45 -0.62
N TRP A 65 -2.80 -9.67 -0.78
CA TRP A 65 -3.71 -10.04 0.31
C TRP A 65 -3.24 -11.33 0.99
N VAL A 66 -2.82 -12.32 0.20
CA VAL A 66 -2.32 -13.62 0.68
C VAL A 66 -1.08 -13.51 1.57
N LEU A 67 -0.33 -12.41 1.48
CA LEU A 67 0.80 -12.10 2.36
C LEU A 67 0.36 -11.29 3.57
N VAL A 68 -0.35 -10.17 3.35
CA VAL A 68 -0.60 -9.20 4.42
C VAL A 68 -1.51 -9.74 5.51
N VAL A 69 -2.37 -10.72 5.21
CA VAL A 69 -3.21 -11.41 6.21
C VAL A 69 -2.40 -12.10 7.31
N HIS A 70 -1.14 -12.48 7.05
CA HIS A 70 -0.28 -13.11 8.08
C HIS A 70 0.16 -12.12 9.16
N PHE A 71 0.17 -10.82 8.84
CA PHE A 71 0.61 -9.75 9.74
C PHE A 71 -0.56 -8.92 10.28
N THR A 72 -1.71 -8.97 9.61
CA THR A 72 -2.87 -8.14 9.92
C THR A 72 -3.65 -8.70 11.10
N ARG A 73 -4.11 -7.81 12.00
CA ARG A 73 -4.95 -8.20 13.13
C ARG A 73 -6.25 -8.84 12.64
N ARG A 74 -6.73 -9.87 13.34
CA ARG A 74 -7.96 -10.60 12.99
C ARG A 74 -9.19 -9.70 12.80
N GLU A 75 -9.31 -8.65 13.61
CA GLU A 75 -10.42 -7.69 13.51
C GLU A 75 -10.37 -6.89 12.20
N ALA A 76 -9.19 -6.37 11.83
CA ALA A 76 -8.98 -5.68 10.57
C ALA A 76 -9.25 -6.59 9.35
N ILE A 77 -8.84 -7.86 9.42
CA ILE A 77 -9.17 -8.86 8.38
C ILE A 77 -10.69 -8.99 8.23
N ARG A 78 -11.42 -9.20 9.34
CA ARG A 78 -12.88 -9.30 9.31
C ARG A 78 -13.55 -8.05 8.73
N GLN A 79 -13.08 -6.86 9.10
CA GLN A 79 -13.59 -5.59 8.57
C GLN A 79 -13.46 -5.53 7.04
N ILE A 80 -12.35 -6.02 6.49
CA ILE A 80 -12.11 -6.05 5.03
C ILE A 80 -12.97 -7.13 4.36
N GLU A 81 -13.10 -8.30 4.97
CA GLU A 81 -13.85 -9.44 4.41
C GLU A 81 -15.37 -9.18 4.30
N VAL A 82 -15.93 -8.34 5.18
CA VAL A 82 -17.36 -7.99 5.17
C VAL A 82 -17.71 -6.86 4.19
N LEU A 83 -16.72 -6.26 3.51
CA LEU A 83 -16.97 -5.21 2.52
C LEU A 83 -17.73 -5.77 1.31
N GLN A 84 -19.01 -5.41 1.17
CA GLN A 84 -19.92 -5.94 0.16
C GLN A 84 -19.44 -5.76 -1.29
N HIS A 85 -18.70 -4.69 -1.58
CA HIS A 85 -18.20 -4.36 -2.91
C HIS A 85 -16.78 -4.86 -3.18
N VAL A 86 -16.16 -5.59 -2.24
CA VAL A 86 -14.78 -6.07 -2.33
C VAL A 86 -14.77 -7.60 -2.35
N ALA A 87 -14.99 -8.17 -3.54
CA ALA A 87 -15.10 -9.61 -3.73
C ALA A 87 -13.76 -10.31 -4.03
N THR A 88 -12.79 -9.60 -4.61
CA THR A 88 -11.52 -10.17 -5.07
C THR A 88 -10.39 -9.92 -4.08
N ASN A 89 -9.38 -10.80 -4.08
CA ASN A 89 -8.21 -10.58 -3.23
C ASN A 89 -7.42 -9.32 -3.64
N LEU A 90 -7.39 -8.96 -4.92
CA LEU A 90 -6.88 -7.65 -5.37
C LEU A 90 -7.65 -6.48 -4.77
N GLY A 91 -8.98 -6.59 -4.69
CA GLY A 91 -9.79 -5.61 -3.99
C GLY A 91 -9.45 -5.54 -2.49
N ARG A 92 -9.29 -6.70 -1.84
CA ARG A 92 -8.93 -6.80 -0.42
C ARG A 92 -7.53 -6.25 -0.13
N SER A 93 -6.57 -6.48 -1.03
CA SER A 93 -5.25 -5.85 -1.02
C SER A 93 -5.34 -4.33 -0.94
N ARG A 94 -6.09 -3.72 -1.85
CA ARG A 94 -6.28 -2.26 -1.86
C ARG A 94 -7.01 -1.77 -0.64
N ALA A 95 -8.07 -2.46 -0.21
CA ALA A 95 -8.80 -2.14 1.01
C ALA A 95 -7.89 -2.17 2.24
N TRP A 96 -6.99 -3.16 2.33
CA TRP A 96 -5.97 -3.25 3.36
C TRP A 96 -4.99 -2.08 3.31
N LEU A 97 -4.52 -1.69 2.12
CA LEU A 97 -3.60 -0.55 1.97
C LEU A 97 -4.25 0.74 2.48
N TYR A 98 -5.51 1.00 2.12
CA TYR A 98 -6.26 2.15 2.64
C TYR A 98 -6.43 2.09 4.15
N LEU A 99 -6.76 0.92 4.70
CA LEU A 99 -6.89 0.74 6.14
C LEU A 99 -5.56 1.03 6.87
N ALA A 100 -4.45 0.46 6.39
CA ALA A 100 -3.13 0.66 6.98
C ALA A 100 -2.65 2.11 6.90
N LEU A 101 -3.03 2.85 5.84
CA LEU A 101 -2.78 4.29 5.74
C LEU A 101 -3.64 5.09 6.73
N ASN A 102 -4.94 4.78 6.82
CA ASN A 102 -5.86 5.46 7.74
C ASN A 102 -5.51 5.23 9.21
N GLU A 103 -4.94 4.07 9.56
CA GLU A 103 -4.49 3.72 10.90
C GLU A 103 -3.04 4.17 11.19
N ASN A 104 -2.39 4.87 10.26
CA ASN A 104 -0.98 5.25 10.35
C ASN A 104 -0.03 4.07 10.64
N SER A 105 -0.39 2.87 10.17
CA SER A 105 0.27 1.60 10.53
C SER A 105 1.06 0.98 9.37
N LEU A 106 0.99 1.53 8.15
CA LEU A 106 1.67 0.99 6.98
C LEU A 106 3.19 0.80 7.17
N GLU A 107 3.88 1.77 7.78
CA GLU A 107 5.33 1.66 8.01
C GLU A 107 5.66 0.46 8.92
N SER A 108 4.86 0.25 9.98
CA SER A 108 4.99 -0.88 10.88
C SER A 108 4.82 -2.22 10.16
N TYR A 109 3.86 -2.33 9.23
CA TYR A 109 3.72 -3.52 8.39
C TYR A 109 4.92 -3.74 7.47
N LEU A 110 5.47 -2.69 6.86
CA LEU A 110 6.66 -2.81 6.02
C LEU A 110 7.87 -3.31 6.81
N ARG A 111 8.05 -2.87 8.07
CA ARG A 111 9.10 -3.42 8.95
C ARG A 111 8.88 -4.90 9.24
N LEU A 112 7.64 -5.31 9.53
CA LEU A 112 7.31 -6.73 9.72
C LEU A 112 7.63 -7.57 8.47
N PHE A 113 7.42 -7.05 7.26
CA PHE A 113 7.77 -7.76 6.03
C PHE A 113 9.30 -7.95 5.92
N GLN A 114 10.08 -6.92 6.26
CA GLN A 114 11.54 -6.99 6.28
C GLN A 114 12.07 -7.98 7.33
N GLU A 115 11.42 -8.09 8.47
CA GLU A 115 11.78 -9.07 9.52
C GLU A 115 11.43 -10.51 9.12
N ASN A 116 10.50 -10.69 8.18
CA ASN A 116 9.93 -11.99 7.80
C ASN A 116 10.19 -12.34 6.32
N LEU A 117 11.42 -12.13 5.84
CA LEU A 117 11.82 -12.42 4.45
C LEU A 117 11.52 -13.85 4.00
N GLY A 118 11.59 -14.83 4.91
CA GLY A 118 11.27 -16.22 4.61
C GLY A 118 9.82 -16.43 4.14
N LEU A 119 8.88 -15.65 4.68
CA LEU A 119 7.50 -15.62 4.22
C LEU A 119 7.38 -14.82 2.92
N LEU A 120 8.04 -13.66 2.83
CA LEU A 120 8.03 -12.80 1.64
C LEU A 120 8.48 -13.55 0.37
N HIS A 121 9.56 -14.33 0.47
CA HIS A 121 10.09 -15.15 -0.63
C HIS A 121 9.13 -16.25 -1.12
N LYS A 122 8.10 -16.62 -0.34
CA LYS A 122 7.07 -17.55 -0.81
C LYS A 122 6.10 -16.91 -1.80
N TYR A 123 5.95 -15.58 -1.73
CA TYR A 123 4.96 -14.83 -2.50
C TYR A 123 5.60 -13.93 -3.57
N TYR A 124 6.84 -13.49 -3.38
CA TYR A 124 7.55 -12.61 -4.32
C TYR A 124 8.70 -13.33 -5.02
N VAL A 125 8.94 -12.99 -6.28
CA VAL A 125 10.14 -13.38 -7.02
C VAL A 125 11.35 -12.64 -6.44
N LYS A 126 12.51 -13.31 -6.47
CA LYS A 126 13.78 -12.73 -6.03
C LYS A 126 14.34 -11.74 -7.04
#